data_AF-A0A3S4LPH1-F1
#
_entry.id   AF-A0A3S4LPH1-F1
#
_cell.length_a   1.000
_cell.length_b   1.000
_cell.length_c   1.000
_cell.angle_alpha   90.00
_cell.angle_beta   90.00
_cell.angle_gamma   90.00
#
_symmetry.space_group_name_H-M   'P 1'
#
loop_
_entity.id
_entity.type
_entity.pdbx_description
1 polymer ?
#
loop_
_entity_poly.entity_id
_entity_poly.type
_entity_poly.pdbx_seq_one_letter_code
_entity_poly.pdbx_strand_id
1 'polypeptide(L)' 'MLRRPNVLCTPHLGYAEADSYRQYLEIAYRNAVRFFDGDTSHVLNPEALI' A
#
# COMPACT_ATOMS: atom_id res chain seq x y z
N MET A 1 10.38 7.40 -23.30
CA MET A 1 9.36 8.44 -23.07
C MET A 1 9.94 9.73 -22.50
N LEU A 2 10.85 9.66 -21.52
CA LEU A 2 11.51 10.82 -20.89
C LEU A 2 12.21 11.84 -21.83
N ARG A 3 12.53 11.44 -23.07
CA ARG A 3 13.16 12.32 -24.09
C ARG A 3 12.18 12.87 -25.13
N ARG A 4 10.86 12.63 -24.98
CA ARG A 4 9.84 13.12 -25.91
C ARG A 4 9.41 14.53 -25.48
N PRO A 5 9.37 15.51 -26.41
CA PRO A 5 9.11 16.91 -26.06
C PRO A 5 7.67 17.17 -25.56
N ASN A 6 6.74 16.25 -25.80
CA ASN A 6 5.33 16.38 -25.47
C ASN A 6 4.86 15.36 -24.42
N VAL A 7 5.76 14.86 -23.58
CA VAL A 7 5.42 13.90 -22.52
C VAL A 7 5.97 14.40 -21.18
N LEU A 8 5.07 14.53 -20.20
CA LEU A 8 5.43 14.74 -18.81
C LEU A 8 5.36 13.38 -18.09
N CYS A 9 6.47 12.99 -17.45
CA CYS A 9 6.53 11.79 -16.62
C CYS A 9 6.72 12.19 -15.16
N THR A 10 5.96 11.57 -14.26
CA THR A 10 6.20 11.63 -12.82
C THR A 10 6.60 10.24 -12.33
N PRO A 11 7.54 10.11 -11.38
CA PRO A 11 8.00 8.81 -10.88
C PRO A 11 7.00 8.21 -9.88
N HIS A 12 5.83 7.78 -10.37
CA HIS A 12 4.77 7.15 -9.56
C HIS A 12 4.41 7.95 -8.28
N LEU A 13 4.21 9.25 -8.43
CA LEU A 13 3.95 10.18 -7.32
C LEU A 13 2.47 10.30 -6.93
N GLY A 14 1.58 9.49 -7.52
CA GLY A 14 0.12 9.62 -7.34
C GLY A 14 -0.37 9.50 -5.89
N TYR A 15 0.41 8.85 -5.03
CA TYR A 15 0.15 8.68 -3.60
C TYR A 15 1.31 9.17 -2.72
N ALA A 16 2.30 9.85 -3.30
CA ALA A 16 3.51 10.31 -2.61
C ALA A 16 3.24 11.64 -1.89
N GLU A 17 2.38 11.58 -0.89
CA GLU A 17 1.90 12.70 -0.08
C GLU A 17 1.87 12.29 1.40
N ALA A 18 2.08 13.24 2.30
CA ALA A 18 2.33 12.97 3.72
C ALA A 18 1.15 12.26 4.42
N ASP A 19 -0.08 12.73 4.22
CA ASP A 19 -1.28 12.13 4.80
C ASP A 19 -1.60 10.77 4.17
N SER A 20 -1.37 10.62 2.87
CA SER A 20 -1.48 9.35 2.16
C SER A 20 -0.53 8.31 2.75
N TYR A 21 0.74 8.68 2.98
CA TYR A 21 1.72 7.80 3.61
C TYR A 21 1.34 7.47 5.05
N ARG A 22 0.91 8.46 5.84
CA ARG A 22 0.44 8.26 7.20
C ARG A 22 -0.71 7.24 7.24
N GLN A 23 -1.73 7.44 6.42
CA GLN A 23 -2.89 6.55 6.36
C GLN A 23 -2.50 5.12 5.94
N TYR A 24 -1.74 4.97 4.86
CA TYR A 24 -1.38 3.64 4.36
C TYR A 24 -0.49 2.88 5.35
N LEU A 25 0.49 3.55 5.96
CA LEU A 25 1.35 2.93 6.97
C LEU A 25 0.54 2.55 8.21
N GLU A 26 -0.33 3.43 8.71
CA GLU A 26 -1.20 3.13 9.85
C GLU A 26 -2.05 1.88 9.60
N ILE A 27 -2.71 1.79 8.44
CA ILE A 27 -3.52 0.63 8.07
C ILE A 27 -2.66 -0.64 7.96
N ALA A 28 -1.48 -0.55 7.33
CA ALA A 28 -0.57 -1.68 7.18
C ALA A 28 -0.10 -2.22 8.54
N TYR A 29 0.33 -1.34 9.45
CA TYR A 29 0.76 -1.74 10.78
C TYR A 29 -0.40 -2.35 11.59
N ARG A 30 -1.59 -1.75 11.54
CA ARG A 30 -2.77 -2.28 12.25
C ARG A 30 -3.17 -3.67 11.74
N ASN A 31 -3.12 -3.90 10.44
CA ASN A 31 -3.45 -5.21 9.87
C ASN A 31 -2.41 -6.28 10.23
N ALA A 32 -1.12 -5.90 10.33
CA ALA A 32 -0.09 -6.82 10.82
C ALA A 32 -0.34 -7.26 12.27
N VAL A 33 -0.64 -6.32 13.17
CA VAL A 33 -0.98 -6.63 14.57
C VAL A 33 -2.22 -7.50 14.66
N ARG A 34 -3.31 -7.13 13.96
CA ARG A 34 -4.55 -7.92 13.90
C ARG A 34 -4.31 -9.38 13.49
N PHE A 35 -3.49 -9.58 12.46
CA PHE A 35 -3.15 -10.91 11.98
C PHE A 35 -2.50 -11.76 13.08
N PHE A 36 -1.51 -11.20 13.79
CA PHE A 36 -0.85 -11.91 14.90
C PHE A 36 -1.74 -12.11 16.13
N ASP A 37 -2.76 -11.27 16.31
CA ASP A 37 -3.81 -11.44 17.33
C ASP A 37 -4.91 -12.44 16.91
N GLY A 38 -4.79 -13.07 15.72
CA GLY A 38 -5.71 -14.07 15.21
C GLY A 38 -6.86 -13.53 14.36
N ASP A 39 -6.93 -12.21 14.13
CA ASP A 39 -7.87 -11.61 13.17
C ASP A 39 -7.29 -11.67 11.75
N THR A 40 -7.73 -12.69 10.99
CA THR A 40 -7.35 -12.90 9.59
C THR A 40 -8.31 -12.28 8.59
N SER A 41 -9.25 -11.42 9.02
CA SER A 41 -10.28 -10.83 8.14
C SER A 41 -9.73 -10.00 6.98
N HIS A 42 -8.49 -9.52 7.10
CA HIS A 42 -7.79 -8.72 6.10
C HIS A 42 -6.77 -9.52 5.25
N VAL A 43 -6.70 -10.84 5.40
CA VAL A 43 -5.86 -11.70 4.56
C VAL A 43 -6.54 -11.91 3.21
N LEU A 44 -5.85 -11.54 2.12
CA LEU A 44 -6.39 -11.63 0.76
C LEU A 44 -6.29 -13.02 0.15
N ASN A 45 -5.40 -13.86 0.67
CA ASN A 45 -5.14 -15.23 0.23
C ASN A 45 -5.41 -16.23 1.38
N PRO A 46 -6.68 -16.47 1.76
CA PRO A 46 -7.01 -17.35 2.89
C PRO A 46 -6.49 -18.78 2.75
N GLU A 47 -6.24 -19.26 1.53
CA GLU A 47 -5.66 -20.57 1.25
C GLU A 47 -4.23 -20.74 1.81
N ALA A 48 -3.55 -19.66 2.17
CA ALA A 48 -2.23 -19.69 2.80
C ALA A 48 -2.29 -19.86 4.33
N LEU A 49 -3.48 -19.89 4.93
CA LEU A 49 -3.69 -20.12 6.38
C LEU A 49 -3.75 -21.61 6.76
N ILE A 50 -3.73 -22.49 5.77
CA ILE A 50 -3.92 -23.94 5.91
C ILE A 50 -2.58 -24.63 6.20
#